data_AF-X0WMQ2-F1
#
_entry.id   AF-X0WMQ2-F1
#
_cell.length_a   1.000
_cell.length_b   1.000
_cell.length_c   1.000
_cell.angle_alpha   90.00
_cell.angle_beta   90.00
_cell.angle_gamma   90.00
#
_symmetry.space_group_name_H-M   'P 1'
#
loop_
_entity.id
_entity.type
_entity.pdbx_description
1 polymer ?
#
loop_
_entity_poly.entity_id
_entity_poly.type
_entity_poly.pdbx_seq_one_letter_code
_entity_poly.pdbx_strand_id
1 'polypeptide(L)'
;MEILERTEKKVLKDIRNPIYVLRDLIKKLRPVTIKNLSPFQGGFVRYFNYDLIRKWEYLPGISPQDARIPESVFMFYRRLIIFDHLTHQIKVVAFAHLQKNDDLKKLYDQTCQEVDETIKILKHPLSSVSERDPLSFTDLDTNLNQKDFEKSVRKAKDHIVA
;
A
#
# COMPACT_ATOMS: atom_id res chain seq x y z
N MET A 1 -10.92 -10.32 8.47
CA MET A 1 -10.34 -9.05 8.00
C MET A 1 -10.60 -7.98 9.04
N GLU A 2 -9.57 -7.24 9.41
CA GLU A 2 -9.71 -6.09 10.30
C GLU A 2 -9.75 -4.80 9.49
N ILE A 3 -10.67 -3.91 9.83
CA ILE A 3 -10.80 -2.58 9.23
C ILE A 3 -10.66 -1.57 10.36
N LEU A 4 -9.74 -0.63 10.21
CA LEU A 4 -9.48 0.46 11.15
C LEU A 4 -9.87 1.78 10.48
N GLU A 5 -10.89 2.46 11.02
CA GLU A 5 -11.37 3.75 10.52
C GLU A 5 -11.30 4.78 11.65
N ARG A 6 -10.32 5.70 11.57
CA ARG A 6 -10.03 6.76 12.57
C ARG A 6 -9.78 6.20 13.99
N THR A 7 -10.83 5.80 14.69
CA THR A 7 -10.82 5.25 16.06
C THR A 7 -11.65 3.97 16.18
N GLU A 8 -12.40 3.59 15.14
CA GLU A 8 -13.25 2.40 15.15
C GLU A 8 -12.51 1.21 14.54
N LYS A 9 -12.54 0.08 15.26
CA LYS A 9 -12.07 -1.20 14.75
C LYS A 9 -13.26 -2.09 14.44
N LYS A 10 -13.39 -2.49 13.18
CA LYS A 10 -14.37 -3.48 12.73
C LYS A 10 -13.67 -4.77 12.35
N VAL A 11 -14.09 -5.88 12.95
CA VAL A 11 -13.58 -7.21 12.61
C VAL A 11 -14.66 -7.96 11.84
N LEU A 12 -14.36 -8.28 10.58
CA LEU A 12 -15.20 -9.12 9.73
C LEU A 12 -14.67 -10.55 9.76
N LYS A 13 -15.53 -11.49 10.17
CA LYS A 13 -15.25 -12.94 10.18
C LYS A 13 -15.77 -13.60 8.90
N ASP A 14 -15.27 -14.80 8.61
CA ASP A 14 -15.75 -15.69 7.53
C ASP A 14 -15.75 -15.06 6.12
N ILE A 15 -14.75 -14.22 5.84
CA ILE A 15 -14.57 -13.63 4.52
C ILE A 15 -13.94 -14.66 3.58
N ARG A 16 -14.70 -15.04 2.55
CA ARG A 16 -14.20 -15.90 1.46
C ARG A 16 -13.15 -15.19 0.60
N ASN A 17 -13.36 -13.92 0.25
CA ASN A 17 -12.43 -13.17 -0.59
C ASN A 17 -12.34 -11.68 -0.14
N PRO A 18 -11.18 -11.21 0.35
CA PRO A 18 -11.00 -9.84 0.83
C PRO A 18 -11.09 -8.77 -0.26
N ILE A 19 -10.94 -9.14 -1.55
CA ILE A 19 -11.08 -8.20 -2.67
C ILE A 19 -12.48 -7.61 -2.72
N TYR A 20 -13.52 -8.37 -2.40
CA TYR A 20 -14.89 -7.85 -2.38
C TYR A 20 -15.08 -6.80 -1.30
N VAL A 21 -14.49 -7.01 -0.12
CA VAL A 21 -14.53 -6.04 0.97
C VAL A 21 -13.81 -4.75 0.56
N LEU A 22 -12.61 -4.86 -0.02
CA LEU A 22 -11.88 -3.69 -0.52
C LEU A 22 -12.67 -2.95 -1.62
N ARG A 23 -13.29 -3.70 -2.54
CA ARG A 23 -14.14 -3.14 -3.59
C ARG A 23 -15.31 -2.34 -3.01
N ASP A 24 -15.97 -2.87 -1.98
CA ASP A 24 -17.09 -2.20 -1.34
C ASP A 24 -16.65 -0.97 -0.55
N LEU A 25 -15.47 -0.98 0.06
CA LEU A 25 -14.86 0.20 0.67
C LEU A 25 -14.57 1.28 -0.39
N ILE A 26 -13.96 0.90 -1.52
CA ILE A 26 -13.65 1.82 -2.62
C ILE A 26 -14.93 2.45 -3.19
N LYS A 27 -16.01 1.67 -3.38
CA LYS A 27 -17.29 2.18 -3.92
C LYS A 27 -17.92 3.28 -3.07
N LYS A 28 -17.66 3.31 -1.76
CA LYS A 28 -18.16 4.36 -0.87
C LYS A 28 -17.41 5.68 -1.05
N LEU A 29 -16.24 5.66 -1.67
CA LEU A 29 -15.40 6.82 -1.89
C LEU A 29 -15.64 7.36 -3.30
N ARG A 30 -16.00 8.64 -3.38
CA ARG A 30 -16.16 9.37 -4.65
C ARG A 30 -15.18 10.54 -4.66
N PRO A 31 -13.90 10.31 -5.05
CA PRO A 31 -12.92 11.37 -5.08
C PRO A 31 -13.22 12.35 -6.22
N VAL A 32 -12.92 13.63 -5.99
CA VAL A 32 -12.89 14.64 -7.05
C VAL A 32 -11.52 14.57 -7.70
N THR A 33 -11.48 14.38 -9.02
CA THR A 33 -10.24 14.33 -9.79
C THR A 33 -9.87 15.73 -10.26
N ILE A 34 -8.63 16.15 -9.97
CA ILE A 34 -8.08 17.42 -10.44
C ILE A 34 -7.36 17.17 -11.77
N LYS A 35 -7.73 17.94 -12.80
CA LYS A 35 -7.06 17.89 -14.10
C LYS A 35 -5.61 18.37 -13.96
N ASN A 36 -4.68 17.74 -14.69
CA ASN A 36 -3.25 18.07 -14.71
C ASN A 36 -2.49 17.83 -13.38
N LEU A 37 -3.06 17.03 -12.47
CA LEU A 37 -2.35 16.48 -11.31
C LEU A 37 -1.78 15.08 -11.65
N SER A 38 -0.97 14.50 -10.76
CA SER A 38 -0.44 13.13 -10.91
C SER A 38 -1.55 12.10 -11.18
N PRO A 39 -1.29 11.03 -11.96
CA PRO A 39 -2.22 9.92 -12.15
C PRO A 39 -2.70 9.31 -10.83
N PHE A 40 -1.82 9.24 -9.83
CA PHE A 40 -2.20 8.85 -8.48
C PHE A 40 -2.49 10.09 -7.64
N GLN A 41 -3.77 10.33 -7.38
CA GLN A 41 -4.22 11.46 -6.58
C GLN A 41 -4.58 11.07 -5.16
N GLY A 42 -4.65 9.79 -4.80
CA GLY A 42 -5.03 9.31 -3.46
C GLY A 42 -5.80 8.01 -3.56
N GLY A 43 -5.92 7.29 -2.44
CA GLY A 43 -6.61 5.99 -2.44
C GLY A 43 -5.95 4.94 -1.55
N PHE A 44 -6.40 3.70 -1.74
CA PHE A 44 -5.81 2.54 -1.08
C PHE A 44 -4.48 2.16 -1.73
N VAL A 45 -3.43 2.04 -0.93
CA VAL A 45 -2.12 1.56 -1.36
C VAL A 45 -1.64 0.52 -0.35
N ARG A 46 -1.06 -0.58 -0.85
CA ARG A 46 -0.26 -1.63 -0.17
C ARG A 46 -0.27 -2.86 -1.11
N TYR A 47 -0.50 -4.08 -0.61
CA TYR A 47 -0.23 -5.34 -1.31
C TYR A 47 -1.31 -6.40 -1.08
N PHE A 48 -1.38 -7.30 -2.04
CA PHE A 48 -1.96 -8.62 -1.90
C PHE A 48 -0.83 -9.64 -1.84
N ASN A 49 -0.91 -10.60 -0.92
CA ASN A 49 0.03 -11.71 -0.83
C ASN A 49 -0.20 -12.67 -2.01
N TYR A 50 0.86 -13.32 -2.48
CA TYR A 50 0.80 -14.36 -3.52
C TYR A 50 -0.24 -15.44 -3.20
N ASP A 51 -0.27 -15.91 -1.95
CA ASP A 51 -1.19 -16.97 -1.52
C ASP A 51 -2.67 -16.57 -1.54
N LEU A 52 -3.00 -15.28 -1.75
CA LEU A 52 -4.38 -14.84 -1.91
C LEU A 52 -5.09 -15.53 -3.08
N ILE A 53 -4.35 -15.91 -4.13
CA ILE A 53 -4.89 -16.62 -5.30
C ILE A 53 -5.64 -17.91 -4.90
N ARG A 54 -5.23 -18.53 -3.78
CA ARG A 54 -5.82 -19.77 -3.25
C ARG A 54 -7.27 -19.61 -2.78
N LYS A 55 -7.78 -18.37 -2.68
CA LYS A 55 -9.19 -18.11 -2.38
C LYS A 55 -10.13 -18.45 -3.54
N TRP A 56 -9.61 -18.56 -4.77
CA TRP A 56 -10.44 -18.88 -5.95
C TRP A 56 -9.81 -19.88 -6.92
N GLU A 57 -8.52 -20.21 -6.79
CA GLU A 57 -7.89 -21.32 -7.52
C GLU A 57 -7.36 -22.40 -6.58
N TYR A 58 -7.45 -23.66 -7.00
CA TYR A 58 -6.80 -24.76 -6.29
C TYR A 58 -5.33 -24.83 -6.68
N LEU A 59 -4.42 -24.66 -5.72
CA LEU A 59 -2.98 -24.81 -5.92
C LEU A 59 -2.41 -25.92 -5.02
N PRO A 60 -1.89 -27.02 -5.60
CA PRO A 60 -1.23 -28.06 -4.82
C PRO A 60 0.12 -27.59 -4.27
N GLY A 61 0.59 -28.19 -3.17
CA GLY A 61 1.83 -27.81 -2.52
C GLY A 61 1.61 -26.73 -1.46
N ILE A 62 1.53 -27.17 -0.20
CA ILE A 62 1.37 -26.31 0.96
C ILE A 62 2.78 -25.94 1.43
N SER A 63 3.22 -24.72 1.13
CA SER A 63 4.15 -24.07 2.06
C SER A 63 3.34 -23.81 3.33
N PRO A 64 3.84 -24.11 4.54
CA PRO A 64 3.14 -23.75 5.76
C PRO A 64 2.78 -22.28 5.68
N GLN A 65 1.49 -21.96 5.81
CA GLN A 65 1.06 -20.57 5.83
C GLN A 65 1.70 -19.94 7.07
N ASP A 66 2.67 -19.04 6.86
CA ASP A 66 3.19 -18.25 7.96
C ASP A 66 2.06 -17.33 8.43
N ALA A 67 1.44 -17.68 9.56
CA ALA A 67 0.32 -16.94 10.12
C ALA A 67 0.66 -15.47 10.45
N ARG A 68 1.95 -15.12 10.48
CA ARG A 68 2.43 -13.75 10.69
C ARG A 68 2.29 -12.88 9.44
N ILE A 69 2.16 -13.46 8.25
CA ILE A 69 2.08 -12.72 6.99
C ILE A 69 0.61 -12.57 6.59
N PRO A 70 0.05 -11.34 6.62
CA PRO A 70 -1.33 -11.11 6.19
C PRO A 70 -1.54 -11.49 4.71
N GLU A 71 -2.73 -11.99 4.39
CA GLU A 71 -3.14 -12.24 2.99
C GLU A 71 -3.22 -10.94 2.17
N SER A 72 -3.50 -9.83 2.84
CA SER A 72 -3.52 -8.49 2.25
C SER A 72 -3.47 -7.44 3.35
N VAL A 73 -2.83 -6.31 3.08
CA VAL A 73 -2.89 -5.10 3.92
C VAL A 73 -3.21 -3.95 2.99
N PHE A 74 -4.04 -2.99 3.41
CA PHE A 74 -4.31 -1.76 2.66
C PHE A 74 -4.47 -0.58 3.61
N MET A 75 -3.99 0.59 3.18
CA MET A 75 -4.15 1.85 3.89
C MET A 75 -4.70 2.89 2.93
N PHE A 76 -5.68 3.67 3.37
CA PHE A 76 -6.24 4.77 2.59
C PHE A 76 -5.43 6.04 2.83
N TYR A 77 -4.75 6.51 1.79
CA TYR A 77 -3.94 7.72 1.82
C TYR A 77 -4.74 8.90 1.29
N ARG A 78 -5.16 9.77 2.21
CA ARG A 78 -5.88 11.01 1.89
C ARG A 78 -4.98 12.24 1.76
N ARG A 79 -3.72 12.16 2.19
CA ARG A 79 -2.75 13.26 2.11
C ARG A 79 -1.51 12.76 1.38
N LEU A 80 -1.05 13.52 0.40
CA LEU A 80 0.03 13.13 -0.49
C LEU A 80 1.00 14.29 -0.69
N ILE A 81 2.25 13.91 -0.91
CA ILE A 81 3.31 14.80 -1.40
C ILE A 81 3.73 14.20 -2.74
N ILE A 82 3.49 14.94 -3.81
CA ILE A 82 3.74 14.52 -5.18
C ILE A 82 4.99 15.25 -5.66
N PHE A 83 6.02 14.49 -6.00
CA PHE A 83 7.25 15.00 -6.60
C PHE A 83 7.14 14.94 -8.12
N ASP A 84 7.01 16.09 -8.74
CA ASP A 84 7.06 16.25 -10.19
C ASP A 84 8.49 16.54 -10.61
N HIS A 85 9.25 15.49 -10.92
CA HIS A 85 10.66 15.60 -11.30
C HIS A 85 10.86 16.32 -12.63
N LEU A 86 9.86 16.33 -13.52
CA LEU A 86 9.96 17.00 -14.81
C LEU A 86 9.88 18.52 -14.64
N THR A 87 8.93 19.02 -13.85
CA THR A 87 8.77 20.47 -13.62
C THR A 87 9.51 20.98 -12.38
N HIS A 88 10.22 20.11 -11.67
CA HIS A 88 10.84 20.40 -10.37
C HIS A 88 9.86 21.00 -9.35
N GLN A 89 8.63 20.48 -9.30
CA GLN A 89 7.59 20.97 -8.39
C GLN A 89 7.23 19.89 -7.37
N ILE A 90 6.95 20.34 -6.14
CA ILE A 90 6.35 19.50 -5.10
C ILE A 90 4.91 19.98 -4.90
N LYS A 91 3.95 19.09 -5.08
CA LYS A 91 2.52 19.37 -4.88
C LYS A 91 2.05 18.66 -3.63
N VAL A 92 1.48 19.40 -2.67
CA VAL A 92 0.84 18.84 -1.48
C VAL A 92 -0.65 18.78 -1.72
N VAL A 93 -1.24 17.60 -1.54
CA VAL A 93 -2.66 17.34 -1.82
C VAL A 93 -3.29 16.68 -0.62
N ALA A 94 -4.48 17.13 -0.23
CA ALA A 94 -5.26 16.54 0.85
C ALA A 94 -6.74 16.43 0.45
N PHE A 95 -7.36 15.28 0.72
CA PHE A 95 -8.82 15.12 0.57
C PHE A 95 -9.53 15.45 1.87
N ALA A 96 -10.50 16.35 1.76
CA ALA A 96 -11.57 16.51 2.73
C ALA A 96 -12.56 15.35 2.56
N HIS A 97 -12.66 14.48 3.56
CA HIS A 97 -13.61 13.38 3.55
C HIS A 97 -14.96 13.84 4.09
N LEU A 98 -15.95 13.99 3.21
CA LEU A 98 -17.28 14.48 3.55
C LEU A 98 -18.14 13.37 4.16
N GLN A 99 -18.76 13.65 5.30
CA GLN A 99 -19.80 12.86 5.93
C GLN A 99 -21.13 13.62 5.97
N LYS A 100 -22.22 12.90 6.24
CA LYS A 100 -23.55 13.49 6.35
C LYS A 100 -23.56 14.44 7.55
N ASN A 101 -23.98 15.69 7.33
CA ASN A 101 -24.06 16.78 8.31
C ASN A 101 -22.71 17.44 8.69
N ASP A 102 -21.64 17.26 7.91
CA ASP A 102 -20.41 18.01 8.14
C ASP A 102 -20.59 19.51 7.86
N ASP A 103 -19.95 20.35 8.68
CA ASP A 103 -19.74 21.76 8.37
C ASP A 103 -18.66 21.85 7.28
N LEU A 104 -19.10 22.13 6.05
CA LEU A 104 -18.24 22.18 4.88
C LEU A 104 -17.13 23.22 5.00
N LYS A 105 -17.43 24.38 5.59
CA LYS A 105 -16.45 25.46 5.73
C LYS A 105 -15.38 25.05 6.73
N LYS A 106 -15.79 24.54 7.90
CA LYS A 106 -14.85 24.07 8.91
C LYS A 106 -13.97 22.94 8.38
N LEU A 107 -14.54 21.97 7.67
CA LEU A 107 -13.78 20.84 7.11
C LEU A 107 -12.80 21.28 6.01
N TYR A 108 -13.20 22.25 5.18
CA TYR A 108 -12.32 22.88 4.20
C TYR A 108 -11.16 23.60 4.88
N ASP A 109 -11.45 24.48 5.84
CA ASP A 109 -10.45 25.26 6.59
C ASP A 109 -9.44 24.33 7.29
N GLN A 110 -9.92 23.24 7.91
CA GLN A 110 -9.06 22.19 8.51
C GLN A 110 -8.18 21.50 7.48
N THR A 111 -8.72 21.15 6.31
CA THR A 111 -7.95 20.47 5.26
C THR A 111 -6.89 21.40 4.65
N CYS A 112 -7.18 22.70 4.51
CA CYS A 112 -6.19 23.71 4.12
C CYS A 112 -5.07 23.83 5.16
N GLN A 113 -5.42 23.87 6.45
CA GLN A 113 -4.43 23.92 7.53
C GLN A 113 -3.47 22.72 7.47
N GLU A 114 -3.99 21.52 7.22
CA GLU A 114 -3.18 20.31 7.07
C GLU A 114 -2.19 20.38 5.89
N VAL A 115 -2.59 21.01 4.78
CA VAL A 115 -1.71 21.27 3.63
C VAL A 115 -0.61 22.24 4.04
N ASP A 116 -0.97 23.36 4.68
CA ASP A 116 -0.02 24.37 5.13
C ASP A 116 0.99 23.83 6.16
N GLU A 117 0.54 23.01 7.10
CA GLU A 117 1.40 22.31 8.06
C GLU A 117 2.39 21.39 7.35
N THR A 118 1.93 20.65 6.35
CA THR A 118 2.81 19.77 5.55
C THR A 118 3.84 20.59 4.76
N ILE A 119 3.43 21.72 4.18
CA ILE A 119 4.34 22.64 3.48
C ILE A 119 5.37 23.23 4.46
N LYS A 120 4.96 23.61 5.67
CA LYS A 120 5.87 24.10 6.71
C LYS A 120 6.94 23.06 7.08
N ILE A 121 6.54 21.79 7.24
CA ILE A 121 7.46 20.69 7.51
C ILE A 121 8.46 20.53 6.35
N LEU A 122 7.98 20.55 5.10
CA LEU A 122 8.83 20.40 3.91
C LEU A 122 9.82 21.55 3.72
N LYS A 123 9.49 22.75 4.20
CA LYS A 123 10.38 23.92 4.16
C LYS A 123 11.39 23.95 5.30
N HIS A 124 11.17 23.16 6.35
CA HIS A 124 12.11 23.13 7.46
C HIS A 124 13.45 22.57 6.96
N PRO A 125 14.59 23.23 7.27
CA PRO A 125 15.89 22.69 6.91
C PRO A 125 16.05 21.31 7.55
N LEU A 126 16.51 20.34 6.76
CA LEU A 126 16.87 19.05 7.30
C LEU A 126 18.09 19.25 8.22
N SER A 127 18.07 18.62 9.38
CA SER A 127 19.31 18.42 10.14
C SER A 127 20.32 17.75 9.22
N SER A 128 21.60 18.09 9.34
CA SER A 128 22.67 17.44 8.57
C SER A 128 22.45 15.94 8.61
N VAL A 129 22.18 15.35 7.44
CA VAL A 129 22.12 13.90 7.30
C VAL A 129 23.51 13.42 7.71
N SER A 130 23.60 12.71 8.83
CA SER A 130 24.84 12.07 9.25
C SER A 130 25.47 11.39 8.03
N GLU A 131 26.79 11.46 7.89
CA GLU A 131 27.48 10.62 6.92
C GLU A 131 26.90 9.21 7.05
N ARG A 132 26.34 8.69 5.95
CA ARG A 132 25.67 7.40 5.98
C ARG A 132 26.71 6.39 6.46
N ASP A 133 26.35 5.60 7.47
CA ASP A 133 27.19 4.48 7.85
C ASP A 133 27.56 3.69 6.59
N PRO A 134 28.82 3.26 6.45
CA PRO A 134 29.22 2.43 5.33
C PRO A 134 28.26 1.24 5.24
N LEU A 135 27.73 1.00 4.04
CA LEU A 135 26.80 -0.10 3.78
C LEU A 135 27.48 -1.41 4.23
N SER A 136 26.97 -1.98 5.32
CA SER A 136 27.35 -3.32 5.77
C SER A 136 26.34 -4.30 5.21
N PHE A 137 26.81 -5.25 4.42
CA PHE A 137 26.00 -6.38 3.99
C PHE A 137 26.09 -7.45 5.07
N THR A 138 24.95 -7.91 5.55
CA THR A 138 24.86 -9.18 6.29
C THR A 138 25.15 -10.33 5.34
N ASP A 139 25.73 -11.41 5.86
CA ASP A 139 25.86 -12.65 5.12
C ASP A 139 24.48 -13.13 4.64
N LEU A 140 24.43 -13.64 3.40
CA LEU A 140 23.21 -14.13 2.79
C LEU A 140 23.05 -15.62 3.10
N ASP A 141 21.95 -15.96 3.77
CA ASP A 141 21.55 -17.36 3.98
C ASP A 141 20.69 -17.87 2.82
N THR A 142 21.07 -19.02 2.26
CA THR A 142 20.31 -19.68 1.20
C THR A 142 19.30 -20.66 1.80
N ASN A 143 18.03 -20.57 1.40
CA ASN A 143 17.01 -21.57 1.76
C ASN A 143 17.01 -22.81 0.84
N LEU A 144 17.80 -22.79 -0.23
CA LEU A 144 17.91 -23.85 -1.23
C LEU A 144 19.33 -23.86 -1.80
N ASN A 145 19.99 -25.02 -1.82
CA ASN A 145 21.32 -25.14 -2.43
C ASN A 145 21.24 -25.21 -3.96
N GLN A 146 22.37 -24.94 -4.62
CA GLN A 146 22.47 -24.91 -6.09
C GLN A 146 21.98 -26.21 -6.74
N LYS A 147 22.39 -27.37 -6.22
CA LYS A 147 22.07 -28.68 -6.82
C LYS A 147 20.56 -28.93 -6.81
N ASP A 148 19.87 -28.58 -5.73
CA ASP A 148 18.43 -28.75 -5.60
C ASP A 148 17.64 -27.73 -6.43
N PHE A 149 18.15 -26.50 -6.56
CA PHE A 149 17.59 -25.51 -7.48
C PHE A 149 17.70 -25.97 -8.93
N GLU A 150 18.87 -26.42 -9.38
CA GLU A 150 19.07 -26.92 -10.74
C GLU A 150 18.18 -28.13 -11.05
N LYS A 151 17.99 -29.03 -10.06
CA LYS A 151 17.06 -30.16 -10.20
C LYS A 151 15.62 -29.68 -10.41
N SER A 152 15.20 -28.65 -9.69
CA SER A 152 13.87 -28.03 -9.85
C SER A 152 13.71 -27.38 -11.23
N VAL A 153 14.74 -26.71 -11.74
CA VAL A 153 14.76 -26.12 -13.09
C VAL A 153 14.64 -27.20 -14.19
N ARG A 154 15.41 -28.29 -14.09
CA ARG A 154 15.34 -29.40 -15.07
C ARG A 154 13.92 -30.00 -15.10
N LYS A 155 13.34 -30.28 -13.93
CA LYS A 155 11.95 -30.78 -13.82
C LYS A 155 10.95 -29.82 -14.46
N ALA A 156 11.09 -28.52 -14.24
CA ALA A 156 10.21 -27.52 -14.86
C ALA A 156 10.34 -27.53 -16.40
N LYS A 157 11.56 -27.69 -16.95
CA LYS A 157 11.77 -27.82 -18.40
C LYS A 157 11.10 -29.07 -18.97
N ASP A 158 11.19 -30.21 -18.28
CA ASP A 158 10.55 -31.44 -18.72
C ASP A 158 9.03 -31.28 -18.83
N HIS A 159 8.40 -30.55 -17.89
CA HIS A 159 6.97 -30.22 -17.94
C HIS A 159 6.57 -29.23 -19.05
N ILE A 160 7.52 -28.43 -19.58
CA ILE A 160 7.25 -27.48 -20.68
C ILE A 160 7.30 -28.19 -22.04
N VAL A 161 8.13 -29.21 -22.17
CA VAL A 161 8.35 -29.93 -23.45
C VAL A 161 7.37 -31.10 -23.64
N ALA A 162 6.85 -31.68 -22.54
CA ALA A 162 5.86 -32.76 -22.56
C ALA A 162 4.48 -32.30 -23.07
#